data_AF-A0A973R943-F1
#
_entry.id   AF-A0A973R943-F1
#
_cell.length_a   1.000
_cell.length_b   1.000
_cell.length_c   1.000
_cell.angle_alpha   90.00
_cell.angle_beta   90.00
_cell.angle_gamma   90.00
#
_symmetry.space_group_name_H-M   'P 1'
#
loop_
_entity.id
_entity.type
_entity.pdbx_description
1 polymer ?
#
loop_
_entity_poly.entity_id
_entity_poly.type
_entity_poly.pdbx_seq_one_letter_code
_entity_poly.pdbx_strand_id
1 'polypeptide(L)' 'KALADPNADVRKAAVLALTRHNGTAEARAALATVTSDPDADVRAYAARGL' A
#
# COMPACT_ATOMS: atom_id res chain seq x y z
N LYS A 1 -4.66 0.41 -11.89
CA LYS A 1 -3.78 -0.09 -10.80
C LYS A 1 -4.33 0.45 -9.49
N ALA A 2 -4.74 -0.39 -8.55
CA ALA A 2 -5.44 0.06 -7.34
C ALA A 2 -4.61 0.99 -6.42
N LEU A 3 -3.27 0.86 -6.45
CA LEU A 3 -2.34 1.76 -5.74
C LEU A 3 -2.16 3.15 -6.39
N ALA A 4 -2.65 3.34 -7.61
CA ALA A 4 -2.62 4.63 -8.31
C ALA A 4 -4.03 5.19 -8.52
N ASP A 5 -5.00 4.66 -7.77
CA ASP A 5 -6.38 5.11 -7.87
C ASP A 5 -6.51 6.53 -7.28
N PRO A 6 -7.25 7.44 -7.93
CA PRO A 6 -7.49 8.78 -7.38
C PRO A 6 -8.18 8.73 -6.01
N ASN A 7 -8.98 7.70 -5.72
CA ASN A 7 -9.63 7.54 -4.44
C ASN A 7 -8.67 6.95 -3.38
N ALA A 8 -8.46 7.71 -2.30
CA ALA A 8 -7.62 7.30 -1.18
C ALA A 8 -8.11 6.00 -0.50
N ASP A 9 -9.42 5.76 -0.44
CA ASP A 9 -9.99 4.54 0.16
C ASP A 9 -9.66 3.29 -0.67
N VAL A 10 -9.62 3.43 -2.00
CA VAL A 10 -9.21 2.33 -2.90
C VAL A 10 -7.72 2.05 -2.72
N ARG A 11 -6.88 3.09 -2.61
CA ARG A 11 -5.45 2.91 -2.31
C ARG A 11 -5.23 2.25 -0.96
N LYS A 12 -5.96 2.66 0.09
CA LYS A 12 -5.95 2.01 1.42
C LYS A 12 -6.34 0.53 1.33
N ALA A 13 -7.42 0.20 0.64
CA ALA A 13 -7.87 -1.18 0.49
C ALA A 13 -6.81 -2.04 -0.22
N ALA A 14 -6.14 -1.48 -1.23
CA ALA A 14 -5.05 -2.13 -1.93
C ALA A 14 -3.83 -2.37 -1.03
N VAL A 15 -3.44 -1.36 -0.23
CA VAL A 15 -2.37 -1.54 0.77
C VAL A 15 -2.73 -2.63 1.77
N LEU A 16 -3.94 -2.61 2.35
CA LEU A 16 -4.42 -3.62 3.31
C LEU A 16 -4.47 -5.03 2.73
N ALA A 17 -4.77 -5.16 1.43
CA ALA A 17 -4.70 -6.44 0.73
C ALA A 17 -3.23 -6.90 0.58
N LEU A 18 -2.32 -5.99 0.21
CA LEU A 18 -0.89 -6.29 0.10
C LEU A 18 -0.25 -6.62 1.45
N THR A 19 -0.66 -5.95 2.53
CA THR A 19 -0.18 -6.24 3.90
C THR A 19 -0.52 -7.68 4.29
N ARG A 20 -1.71 -8.17 3.90
CA ARG A 20 -2.15 -9.55 4.15
C ARG A 20 -1.40 -10.58 3.30
N HIS A 21 -0.83 -10.16 2.18
CA HIS A 21 -0.07 -11.01 1.26
C HIS A 21 1.42 -10.64 1.21
N ASN A 22 1.99 -10.13 2.30
CA ASN A 22 3.39 -9.66 2.39
C ASN A 22 4.46 -10.76 2.26
N GLY A 23 4.05 -12.03 2.10
CA GLY A 23 4.95 -13.16 1.93
C GLY A 23 5.68 -13.18 0.58
N THR A 24 5.25 -12.38 -0.40
CA THR A 24 5.89 -12.28 -1.72
C THR A 24 6.78 -11.06 -1.83
N ALA A 25 7.87 -11.20 -2.59
CA ALA A 25 8.79 -10.09 -2.87
C ALA A 25 8.08 -8.97 -3.63
N GLU A 26 7.13 -9.29 -4.52
CA GLU A 26 6.33 -8.29 -5.24
C GLU A 26 5.43 -7.49 -4.28
N ALA A 27 4.85 -8.11 -3.25
CA ALA A 27 4.03 -7.40 -2.29
C ALA A 27 4.87 -6.40 -1.47
N ARG A 28 6.07 -6.80 -1.05
CA ARG A 28 7.01 -5.89 -0.37
C ARG A 28 7.48 -4.75 -1.27
N ALA A 29 7.81 -5.04 -2.53
CA ALA A 29 8.18 -4.01 -3.49
C ALA A 29 7.03 -3.03 -3.75
N ALA A 30 5.79 -3.54 -3.88
CA ALA A 30 4.61 -2.71 -4.01
C ALA A 30 4.40 -1.83 -2.77
N LEU A 31 4.48 -2.39 -1.56
CA LEU A 31 4.36 -1.62 -0.31
C LEU A 31 5.43 -0.52 -0.20
N ALA A 32 6.67 -0.80 -0.62
CA ALA A 32 7.75 0.18 -0.67
C ALA A 32 7.46 1.35 -1.62
N THR A 33 6.72 1.15 -2.71
CA THR A 33 6.31 2.27 -3.58
C THR A 33 5.23 3.16 -2.95
N VAL A 34 4.48 2.63 -1.98
CA VAL A 34 3.35 3.31 -1.35
C VAL A 34 3.77 4.15 -0.13
N THR A 35 5.00 3.99 0.35
CA THR A 35 5.56 4.87 1.40
C THR A 35 5.70 6.34 0.93
N SER A 36 5.59 6.60 -0.37
CA SER A 36 5.61 7.94 -0.97
C SER A 36 4.21 8.46 -1.34
N ASP A 37 3.13 7.79 -0.90
CA ASP A 37 1.76 8.25 -1.20
C ASP A 37 1.49 9.63 -0.55
N PRO A 38 0.75 10.53 -1.23
CA PRO A 38 0.36 11.82 -0.64
C PRO A 38 -0.49 11.66 0.63
N ASP A 39 -1.26 10.59 0.75
CA ASP A 39 -2.13 10.34 1.90
C ASP A 39 -1.34 9.77 3.10
N ALA A 40 -1.47 10.42 4.26
CA ALA A 40 -0.73 10.06 5.45
C ALA A 40 -1.13 8.69 6.03
N ASP A 41 -2.41 8.34 5.95
CA ASP A 41 -2.90 7.06 6.43
C ASP A 41 -2.40 5.93 5.52
N VAL A 42 -2.43 6.14 4.20
CA VAL A 42 -1.89 5.18 3.22
C VAL A 42 -0.41 4.90 3.49
N ARG A 43 0.39 5.94 3.77
CA ARG A 43 1.80 5.77 4.17
C ARG A 43 1.96 4.99 5.47
N ALA A 44 1.11 5.27 6.48
CA ALA A 44 1.16 4.56 7.76
C ALA A 44 0.83 3.07 7.61
N TYR A 45 -0.17 2.73 6.79
CA TYR A 45 -0.50 1.33 6.48
C TYR A 45 0.62 0.64 5.69
N ALA A 46 1.24 1.33 4.74
CA ALA A 46 2.38 0.79 3.99
C ALA A 46 3.58 0.52 4.91
N ALA A 47 3.90 1.45 5.81
CA ALA A 47 4.98 1.29 6.78
C ALA A 47 4.71 0.16 7.79
N ARG A 48 3.44 -0.11 8.12
CA ARG A 48 3.05 -1.24 9.00
C ARG A 48 3.17 -2.61 8.31
N GLY A 49 3.15 -2.64 6.98
CA GLY A 49 3.20 -3.87 6.19
C GLY A 49 4.57 -4.31 5.71
N LEU A 50 5.55 -3.41 5.77
CA LEU A 50 6.97 -3.68 5.52
C LEU A 50 7.58 -4.51 6.67
#